data_AF-A0A2S5QT25-F1
#
_entry.id   AF-A0A2S5QT25-F1
#
_cell.length_a   1.000
_cell.length_b   1.000
_cell.length_c   1.000
_cell.angle_alpha   90.00
_cell.angle_beta   90.00
_cell.angle_gamma   90.00
#
_symmetry.space_group_name_H-M   'P 1'
#
loop_
_entity.id
_entity.type
_entity.pdbx_description
1 polymer ?
#
loop_
_entity_poly.entity_id
_entity_poly.type
_entity_poly.pdbx_seq_one_letter_code
_entity_poly.pdbx_strand_id
1 'polypeptide(L)'
;MFQWLVSATLTLLLTGCLGGSIGQQIVQSILLQGADKATASAMDAHERNQIALAKKNAKPDPYTIAFLNSGFEPVSAKIEPLPEAPIIEEEQVLPMMQETKLVPVEIWSLLAGEEKQNVLEAARLRGSTEIPPKDEWRQWQIATGASHQSNQPITFLIPPEMGRMRSGAKAMVELSRSNELSVARYSLN
;
A
#
# COMPACT_ATOMS: atom_id res chain seq x y z
N MET A 1 -54.73 -31.95 37.35
CA MET A 1 -53.35 -31.82 36.85
C MET A 1 -53.06 -32.62 35.56
N PHE A 2 -53.98 -33.44 35.04
CA PHE A 2 -53.74 -34.26 33.84
C PHE A 2 -54.14 -33.60 32.51
N GLN A 3 -55.09 -32.65 32.51
CA GLN A 3 -55.54 -31.95 31.28
C GLN A 3 -54.48 -31.02 30.66
N TRP A 4 -53.58 -30.46 31.48
CA TRP A 4 -52.52 -29.56 31.00
C TRP A 4 -51.38 -30.32 30.29
N LEU A 5 -51.09 -31.55 30.72
CA LEU A 5 -50.09 -32.41 30.09
C LEU A 5 -50.52 -32.95 28.72
N VAL A 6 -51.81 -33.25 28.55
CA VAL A 6 -52.36 -33.70 27.26
C VAL A 6 -52.36 -32.58 26.23
N SER A 7 -52.62 -31.33 26.67
CA SER A 7 -52.63 -30.18 25.76
C SER A 7 -51.23 -29.81 25.26
N ALA A 8 -50.19 -29.97 26.10
CA ALA A 8 -48.80 -29.67 25.72
C ALA A 8 -48.16 -30.72 24.80
N THR A 9 -48.62 -31.98 24.88
CA THR A 9 -48.13 -33.06 24.01
C THR A 9 -48.78 -33.03 22.63
N LEU A 10 -50.03 -32.57 22.53
CA LEU A 10 -50.73 -32.43 21.26
C LEU A 10 -50.15 -31.30 20.37
N THR A 11 -49.66 -30.20 20.97
CA THR A 11 -49.07 -29.09 20.21
C THR A 11 -47.68 -29.40 19.63
N LEU A 12 -46.90 -30.28 20.28
CA LEU A 12 -45.60 -30.71 19.77
C LEU A 12 -45.72 -31.66 18.56
N LEU A 13 -46.82 -32.43 18.48
CA LEU A 13 -47.08 -33.34 17.35
C LEU A 13 -47.59 -32.60 16.10
N LEU A 14 -48.31 -31.48 16.25
CA LEU A 14 -48.82 -30.72 15.09
C LEU A 14 -47.79 -29.77 14.46
N THR A 15 -46.67 -29.47 15.12
CA THR A 15 -45.63 -28.56 14.58
C THR A 15 -44.47 -29.29 13.86
N GLY A 16 -44.47 -30.63 13.84
CA GLY A 16 -43.39 -31.43 13.24
C GLY A 16 -43.56 -31.82 11.77
N CYS A 17 -44.73 -31.66 11.16
CA CYS A 17 -45.03 -32.30 9.86
C CYS A 17 -44.84 -31.42 8.61
N LEU A 18 -44.37 -30.16 8.72
CA LEU A 18 -44.10 -29.30 7.55
C LEU A 18 -42.61 -29.03 7.26
N GLY A 19 -41.68 -29.44 8.13
CA GLY A 19 -40.25 -29.12 8.01
C GLY A 19 -39.37 -30.16 7.29
N GLY A 20 -39.89 -31.36 6.99
CA GLY A 20 -39.09 -32.49 6.49
C GLY A 20 -38.64 -32.37 5.02
N SER A 21 -39.38 -31.66 4.18
CA SER A 21 -39.09 -31.58 2.73
C SER A 21 -37.95 -30.61 2.39
N ILE A 22 -37.75 -29.56 3.19
CA ILE A 22 -36.73 -28.53 2.93
C ILE A 22 -35.33 -29.05 3.32
N GLY A 23 -35.21 -29.84 4.39
CA GLY A 23 -33.93 -30.41 4.83
C GLY A 23 -33.37 -31.45 3.85
N GLN A 24 -34.22 -32.27 3.24
CA GLN A 24 -33.76 -33.27 2.26
C GLN A 24 -33.22 -32.65 0.96
N GLN A 25 -33.72 -31.48 0.56
CA GLN A 25 -33.26 -30.80 -0.65
C GLN A 25 -31.89 -30.14 -0.47
N ILE A 26 -31.55 -29.65 0.73
CA ILE A 26 -30.25 -29.03 1.03
C ILE A 26 -29.15 -30.09 1.14
N VAL A 27 -29.46 -31.30 1.60
CA VAL A 27 -28.47 -32.39 1.72
C VAL A 27 -28.04 -32.91 0.33
N GLN A 28 -28.98 -33.01 -0.62
CA GLN A 28 -28.66 -33.48 -1.97
C GLN A 28 -27.77 -32.49 -2.75
N SER A 29 -27.97 -31.18 -2.57
CA SER A 29 -27.17 -30.16 -3.27
C SER A 29 -25.72 -30.09 -2.77
N ILE A 30 -25.48 -30.30 -1.47
CA ILE A 30 -24.12 -30.33 -0.90
C ILE A 30 -23.35 -31.57 -1.38
N LEU A 31 -24.04 -32.71 -1.54
CA LEU A 31 -23.41 -33.96 -2.01
C LEU A 31 -22.97 -33.85 -3.48
N LEU A 32 -23.82 -33.26 -4.34
CA LEU A 32 -23.47 -32.96 -5.75
C LEU A 32 -22.31 -31.95 -5.86
N GLN A 33 -22.35 -30.86 -5.09
CA GLN A 33 -21.26 -29.87 -5.08
C GLN A 33 -19.91 -30.46 -4.62
N GLY A 34 -19.93 -31.40 -3.66
CA GLY A 34 -18.74 -32.12 -3.23
C GLY A 34 -18.15 -33.03 -4.32
N ALA A 35 -19.01 -33.76 -5.04
CA ALA A 35 -18.59 -34.62 -6.14
C ALA A 35 -18.02 -33.81 -7.32
N ASP A 36 -18.68 -32.71 -7.70
CA ASP A 36 -18.23 -31.82 -8.78
C ASP A 36 -16.89 -31.14 -8.45
N LYS A 37 -16.65 -30.81 -7.18
CA LYS A 37 -15.37 -30.22 -6.74
C LYS A 37 -14.22 -31.23 -6.77
N ALA A 38 -14.49 -32.49 -6.43
CA ALA A 38 -13.48 -33.54 -6.46
C ALA A 38 -13.06 -33.87 -7.91
N THR A 39 -14.02 -33.93 -8.84
CA THR A 39 -13.73 -34.14 -10.26
C THR A 39 -13.01 -32.94 -10.88
N ALA A 40 -13.43 -31.71 -10.57
CA ALA A 40 -12.74 -30.50 -11.03
C ALA A 40 -11.27 -30.45 -10.57
N SER A 41 -11.01 -30.75 -9.28
CA SER A 41 -9.63 -30.74 -8.76
C SER A 41 -8.75 -31.87 -9.32
N ALA A 42 -9.33 -33.04 -9.58
CA ALA A 42 -8.61 -34.13 -10.25
C ALA A 42 -8.28 -33.77 -11.71
N MET A 43 -9.19 -33.10 -12.40
CA MET A 43 -8.98 -32.66 -13.79
C MET A 43 -7.92 -31.56 -13.87
N ASP A 44 -7.98 -30.55 -12.99
CA ASP A 44 -6.97 -29.49 -12.90
C ASP A 44 -5.57 -30.04 -12.58
N ALA A 45 -5.49 -31.01 -11.66
CA ALA A 45 -4.23 -31.66 -11.31
C ALA A 45 -3.66 -32.46 -12.49
N HIS A 46 -4.52 -33.10 -13.28
CA HIS A 46 -4.12 -33.83 -14.47
C HIS A 46 -3.61 -32.89 -15.56
N GLU A 47 -4.30 -31.78 -15.81
CA GLU A 47 -3.90 -30.76 -16.80
C GLU A 47 -2.53 -30.15 -16.45
N ARG A 48 -2.32 -29.76 -15.18
CA ARG A 48 -1.02 -29.22 -14.71
C ARG A 48 0.12 -30.21 -14.92
N ASN A 49 -0.12 -31.49 -14.62
CA ASN A 49 0.87 -32.55 -14.82
C ASN A 49 1.17 -32.76 -16.30
N GLN A 50 0.16 -32.75 -17.17
CA GLN A 50 0.38 -32.85 -18.62
C GLN A 50 1.18 -31.67 -19.17
N ILE A 51 0.87 -30.44 -18.75
CA ILE A 51 1.61 -29.24 -19.14
C ILE A 51 3.07 -29.31 -18.66
N ALA A 52 3.30 -29.76 -17.42
CA ALA A 52 4.65 -29.92 -16.88
C ALA A 52 5.46 -30.98 -17.65
N LEU A 53 4.84 -32.10 -18.00
CA LEU A 53 5.46 -33.14 -18.84
C LEU A 53 5.76 -32.62 -20.26
N ALA A 54 4.84 -31.86 -20.86
CA ALA A 54 5.03 -31.24 -22.17
C ALA A 54 6.20 -30.25 -22.17
N LYS A 55 6.32 -29.41 -21.12
CA LYS A 55 7.46 -28.50 -20.95
C LYS A 55 8.79 -29.24 -20.76
N LYS A 56 8.81 -30.33 -19.99
CA LYS A 56 10.02 -31.13 -19.77
C LYS A 56 10.51 -31.82 -21.06
N ASN A 57 9.57 -32.22 -21.92
CA ASN A 57 9.87 -32.91 -23.17
C ASN A 57 10.06 -31.96 -24.37
N ALA A 58 9.90 -30.65 -24.17
CA ALA A 58 10.13 -29.67 -25.21
C ALA A 58 11.63 -29.58 -25.52
N LYS A 59 11.99 -29.70 -26.80
CA LYS A 59 13.36 -29.46 -27.24
C LYS A 59 13.70 -27.98 -26.97
N PRO A 60 14.87 -27.66 -26.40
CA PRO A 60 15.28 -26.28 -26.22
C PRO A 60 15.30 -25.57 -27.57
N ASP A 61 14.84 -24.32 -27.59
CA ASP A 61 14.82 -23.54 -28.82
C ASP A 61 16.25 -23.27 -29.34
N PRO A 62 16.41 -22.97 -30.64
CA PRO A 62 17.72 -22.75 -31.24
C PRO A 62 18.53 -21.62 -30.60
N TYR A 63 17.89 -20.58 -30.06
CA TYR A 63 18.57 -19.46 -29.41
C TYR A 63 19.10 -19.85 -28.03
N THR A 64 18.34 -20.66 -27.28
CA THR A 64 18.79 -21.24 -26.01
C THR A 64 20.00 -22.14 -26.21
N ILE A 65 20.01 -22.96 -27.28
CA ILE A 65 21.18 -23.78 -27.61
C ILE A 65 22.38 -22.92 -28.03
N ALA A 66 22.17 -21.88 -28.84
CA ALA A 66 23.23 -20.95 -29.23
C ALA A 66 23.82 -20.21 -28.03
N PHE A 67 22.97 -19.81 -27.07
CA PHE A 67 23.39 -19.18 -25.82
C PHE A 67 24.17 -20.12 -24.91
N LEU A 68 23.76 -21.39 -24.77
CA LEU A 68 24.53 -22.36 -23.98
C LEU A 68 25.90 -22.66 -24.60
N ASN A 69 26.01 -22.55 -25.93
CA ASN A 69 27.23 -22.85 -26.68
C ASN A 69 28.09 -21.62 -26.99
N SER A 70 27.69 -20.41 -26.60
CA SER A 70 28.39 -19.18 -27.00
C SER A 70 29.74 -18.96 -26.31
N GLY A 71 30.15 -19.85 -25.40
CA GLY A 71 31.51 -19.87 -24.85
C GLY A 71 31.91 -18.57 -24.16
N PHE A 72 31.00 -17.98 -23.37
CA PHE A 72 31.26 -16.72 -22.68
C PHE A 72 32.51 -16.83 -21.80
N GLU A 73 33.48 -15.96 -22.05
CA GLU A 73 34.61 -15.81 -21.13
C GLU A 73 34.18 -15.01 -19.90
N PRO A 74 34.62 -15.41 -18.69
CA PRO A 74 34.32 -14.66 -17.48
C PRO A 74 34.99 -13.28 -17.57
N VAL A 75 34.18 -12.24 -17.69
CA VAL A 75 34.65 -10.85 -17.69
C VAL A 75 35.14 -10.51 -16.29
N SER A 76 36.46 -10.43 -16.11
CA SER A 76 37.03 -9.84 -14.91
C SER A 76 36.90 -8.32 -14.98
N ALA A 77 36.42 -7.71 -13.90
CA ALA A 77 36.31 -6.26 -13.81
C ALA A 77 37.72 -5.65 -13.88
N LYS A 78 38.08 -5.12 -15.05
CA LYS A 78 39.31 -4.37 -15.23
C LYS A 78 39.09 -2.99 -14.64
N ILE A 79 39.63 -2.75 -13.46
CA ILE A 79 39.60 -1.43 -12.82
C ILE A 79 40.54 -0.54 -13.62
N GLU A 80 39.96 0.38 -14.38
CA GLU A 80 40.70 1.44 -15.04
C GLU A 80 41.29 2.37 -13.96
N PRO A 81 42.61 2.61 -13.93
CA PRO A 81 43.18 3.54 -12.97
C PRO A 81 42.67 4.96 -13.29
N LEU A 82 42.04 5.59 -12.30
CA LEU A 82 41.58 6.97 -12.41
C LEU A 82 42.78 7.88 -12.76
N PRO A 83 42.64 8.80 -13.72
CA PRO A 83 43.67 9.80 -13.98
C PRO A 83 43.84 10.69 -12.75
N GLU A 84 45.06 10.79 -12.22
CA GLU A 84 45.40 11.83 -11.24
C GLU A 84 45.47 13.18 -11.96
N ALA A 85 44.36 13.91 -11.94
CA ALA A 85 44.32 15.30 -12.38
C ALA A 85 44.14 16.21 -11.16
N PRO A 86 45.01 17.21 -10.95
CA PRO A 86 44.66 18.39 -10.19
C PRO A 86 44.24 19.48 -11.17
N ILE A 87 42.93 19.64 -11.40
CA ILE A 87 42.28 20.92 -11.73
C ILE A 87 40.83 20.81 -11.24
N ILE A 88 40.43 21.78 -10.45
CA ILE A 88 39.07 22.02 -9.98
C ILE A 88 38.27 22.47 -11.21
N GLU A 89 37.64 21.53 -11.88
CA GLU A 89 36.42 21.81 -12.63
C GLU A 89 35.30 21.46 -11.67
N GLU A 90 34.58 22.47 -11.18
CA GLU A 90 33.30 22.28 -10.52
C GLU A 90 32.39 21.61 -11.55
N GLU A 91 32.42 20.29 -11.56
CA GLU A 91 31.40 19.46 -12.16
C GLU A 91 30.10 19.96 -11.54
N GLN A 92 29.35 20.77 -12.30
CA GLN A 92 27.98 21.06 -11.96
C GLN A 92 27.27 19.72 -12.04
N VAL A 93 27.28 19.02 -10.92
CA VAL A 93 26.40 17.91 -10.64
C VAL A 93 25.02 18.52 -10.80
N LEU A 94 24.45 18.37 -12.00
CA LEU A 94 23.05 18.66 -12.20
C LEU A 94 22.35 17.94 -11.06
N PRO A 95 21.63 18.65 -10.16
CA PRO A 95 21.01 18.01 -9.04
C PRO A 95 20.13 16.94 -9.64
N MET A 96 20.48 15.66 -9.41
CA MET A 96 19.59 14.55 -9.69
C MET A 96 18.21 15.02 -9.24
N MET A 97 17.21 14.98 -10.12
CA MET A 97 15.82 15.23 -9.75
C MET A 97 15.50 14.29 -8.59
N GLN A 98 15.63 14.79 -7.37
CA GLN A 98 15.48 14.01 -6.16
C GLN A 98 13.99 13.94 -5.88
N GLU A 99 13.42 12.78 -6.16
CA GLU A 99 11.99 12.53 -5.98
C GLU A 99 11.56 12.87 -4.54
N THR A 100 10.60 13.79 -4.42
CA THR A 100 9.94 14.07 -3.16
C THR A 100 9.07 12.86 -2.78
N LYS A 101 9.13 12.44 -1.51
CA LYS A 101 8.45 11.22 -1.05
C LYS A 101 7.11 11.59 -0.41
N LEU A 102 6.02 11.04 -0.95
CA LEU A 102 4.70 11.12 -0.32
C LEU A 102 4.57 10.06 0.78
N VAL A 103 4.18 10.50 1.99
CA VAL A 103 4.08 9.64 3.17
C VAL A 103 2.75 9.86 3.90
N PRO A 104 2.04 8.81 4.33
CA PRO A 104 0.87 8.94 5.19
C PRO A 104 1.29 9.40 6.58
N VAL A 105 0.74 10.52 7.00
CA VAL A 105 0.98 11.13 8.31
C VAL A 105 -0.36 11.35 9.01
N GLU A 106 -0.43 10.94 10.27
CA GLU A 106 -1.56 11.25 11.14
C GLU A 106 -1.27 12.53 11.91
N ILE A 107 -2.23 13.47 11.90
CA ILE A 107 -2.10 14.75 12.59
C ILE A 107 -2.25 14.55 14.08
N TRP A 108 -1.26 14.98 14.86
CA TRP A 108 -1.35 14.97 16.32
C TRP A 108 -1.81 16.33 16.85
N SER A 109 -1.20 17.41 16.35
CA SER A 109 -1.48 18.77 16.80
C SER A 109 -1.45 19.76 15.63
N LEU A 110 -2.17 20.87 15.82
CA LEU A 110 -2.15 22.02 14.93
C LEU A 110 -1.44 23.17 15.64
N LEU A 111 -0.44 23.76 14.98
CA LEU A 111 0.27 24.92 15.50
C LEU A 111 -0.53 26.20 15.24
N ALA A 112 -0.64 27.04 16.25
CA ALA A 112 -1.39 28.29 16.21
C ALA A 112 -0.61 29.43 16.89
N GLY A 113 -1.01 30.68 16.61
CA GLY A 113 -0.42 31.86 17.25
C GLY A 113 1.06 32.07 16.89
N GLU A 114 1.87 32.33 17.91
CA GLU A 114 3.30 32.67 17.79
C GLU A 114 4.15 31.50 17.28
N GLU A 115 3.87 30.26 17.70
CA GLU A 115 4.63 29.07 17.27
C GLU A 115 4.55 28.90 15.75
N LYS A 116 3.33 29.07 15.20
CA LYS A 116 3.10 29.02 13.76
C LYS A 116 3.91 30.10 13.02
N GLN A 117 3.93 31.32 13.54
CA GLN A 117 4.69 32.43 12.94
C GLN A 117 6.18 32.14 12.94
N ASN A 118 6.71 31.65 14.07
CA ASN A 118 8.13 31.32 14.21
C ASN A 118 8.55 30.21 13.24
N VAL A 119 7.71 29.18 13.05
CA VAL A 119 8.00 28.10 12.08
C VAL A 119 8.01 28.62 10.65
N LEU A 120 7.05 29.47 10.26
CA LEU A 120 7.00 30.06 8.92
C LEU A 120 8.17 31.02 8.67
N GLU A 121 8.55 31.82 9.67
CA GLU A 121 9.70 32.71 9.57
C GLU A 121 11.01 31.95 9.47
N ALA A 122 11.20 30.92 10.31
CA ALA A 122 12.38 30.06 10.25
C ALA A 122 12.48 29.35 8.89
N ALA A 123 11.37 28.83 8.38
CA ALA A 123 11.37 28.14 7.09
C ALA A 123 11.59 29.12 5.92
N ARG A 124 11.10 30.36 6.01
CA ARG A 124 11.37 31.44 5.04
C ARG A 124 12.84 31.85 5.03
N LEU A 125 13.47 31.98 6.20
CA LEU A 125 14.89 32.31 6.32
C LEU A 125 15.79 31.22 5.71
N ARG A 126 15.31 29.96 5.68
CA ARG A 126 15.99 28.84 5.05
C ARG A 126 15.84 28.80 3.53
N GLY A 127 15.06 29.70 2.94
CA GLY A 127 14.87 29.77 1.48
C GLY A 127 13.97 28.68 0.92
N SER A 128 13.07 28.12 1.74
CA SER A 128 12.13 27.10 1.26
C SER A 128 11.19 27.67 0.19
N THR A 129 11.07 26.95 -0.91
CA THR A 129 10.29 27.35 -2.10
C THR A 129 8.78 27.10 -1.97
N GLU A 130 8.38 26.22 -1.06
CA GLU A 130 6.99 25.80 -0.85
C GLU A 130 6.21 26.66 0.16
N ILE A 131 6.80 27.77 0.64
CA ILE A 131 6.18 28.62 1.66
C ILE A 131 5.33 29.71 1.01
N PRO A 132 4.09 29.94 1.49
CA PRO A 132 3.24 31.00 1.00
C PRO A 132 3.77 32.41 1.31
N PRO A 133 3.37 33.43 0.55
CA PRO A 133 3.66 34.82 0.87
C PRO A 133 3.08 35.20 2.24
N LYS A 134 3.71 36.18 2.90
CA LYS A 134 3.37 36.60 4.28
C LYS A 134 1.90 36.95 4.48
N ASP A 135 1.26 37.50 3.45
CA ASP A 135 -0.14 37.93 3.51
C ASP A 135 -1.12 36.75 3.61
N GLU A 136 -0.72 35.58 3.12
CA GLU A 136 -1.56 34.37 3.08
C GLU A 136 -1.38 33.49 4.32
N TRP A 137 -0.41 33.77 5.19
CA TRP A 137 -0.08 32.92 6.34
C TRP A 137 -1.27 32.64 7.26
N ARG A 138 -2.28 33.51 7.27
CA ARG A 138 -3.50 33.32 8.07
C ARG A 138 -4.35 32.14 7.60
N GLN A 139 -4.40 31.88 6.30
CA GLN A 139 -5.27 30.87 5.70
C GLN A 139 -4.66 29.47 5.79
N TRP A 140 -3.34 29.39 5.71
CA TRP A 140 -2.58 28.15 5.80
C TRP A 140 -2.55 27.60 7.22
N GLN A 141 -2.56 26.28 7.39
CA GLN A 141 -2.46 25.64 8.70
C GLN A 141 -1.13 24.91 8.81
N ILE A 142 -0.60 24.77 10.02
CA ILE A 142 0.60 23.97 10.26
C ILE A 142 0.22 22.86 11.22
N ALA A 143 0.59 21.65 10.87
CA ALA A 143 0.36 20.47 11.68
C ALA A 143 1.68 19.82 12.05
N THR A 144 1.68 19.17 13.20
CA THR A 144 2.71 18.19 13.57
C THR A 144 2.03 16.83 13.67
N GLY A 145 2.66 15.83 13.07
CA GLY A 145 2.16 14.46 13.05
C GLY A 145 3.30 13.47 12.88
N ALA A 146 3.00 12.19 12.82
CA ALA A 146 4.00 11.20 12.44
C ALA A 146 3.43 10.19 11.45
N SER A 147 4.34 9.54 10.72
CA SER A 147 3.97 8.39 9.92
C SER A 147 3.92 7.14 10.79
N HIS A 148 3.03 6.21 10.48
CA HIS A 148 3.05 4.88 11.11
C HIS A 148 4.38 4.14 10.86
N GLN A 149 5.09 4.44 9.77
CA GLN A 149 6.37 3.80 9.43
C GLN A 149 7.55 4.42 10.17
N SER A 150 7.59 5.75 10.22
CA SER A 150 8.59 6.52 10.93
C SER A 150 7.88 7.28 12.04
N ASN A 151 7.97 6.77 13.28
CA ASN A 151 7.40 7.42 14.48
C ASN A 151 8.14 8.73 14.87
N GLN A 152 8.73 9.40 13.87
CA GLN A 152 9.38 10.69 14.01
C GLN A 152 8.34 11.79 13.76
N PRO A 153 8.32 12.83 14.61
CA PRO A 153 7.44 13.96 14.40
C PRO A 153 7.86 14.74 13.16
N ILE A 154 6.90 14.97 12.27
CA ILE A 154 7.02 15.72 11.04
C ILE A 154 6.13 16.95 11.19
N THR A 155 6.72 18.13 11.10
CA THR A 155 5.99 19.39 10.99
C THR A 155 5.77 19.70 9.52
N PHE A 156 4.52 19.92 9.14
CA PHE A 156 4.15 20.13 7.75
C PHE A 156 3.04 21.18 7.61
N LEU A 157 2.99 21.73 6.41
CA LEU A 157 2.10 22.80 6.00
C LEU A 157 0.85 22.22 5.32
N ILE A 158 -0.30 22.77 5.66
CA ILE A 158 -1.61 22.37 5.15
C ILE A 158 -2.16 23.53 4.31
N PRO A 159 -2.27 23.39 2.98
CA PRO A 159 -2.89 24.39 2.12
C PRO A 159 -4.37 24.60 2.43
N PRO A 160 -4.89 25.82 2.21
CA PRO A 160 -6.30 26.16 2.46
C PRO A 160 -7.28 25.35 1.62
N GLU A 161 -6.84 24.86 0.45
CA GLU A 161 -7.64 24.02 -0.46
C GLU A 161 -8.14 22.71 0.18
N MET A 162 -7.41 22.19 1.17
CA MET A 162 -7.82 20.99 1.91
C MET A 162 -8.83 21.27 3.02
N GLY A 163 -9.17 22.54 3.24
CA GLY A 163 -10.08 22.96 4.31
C GLY A 163 -9.46 22.81 5.71
N ARG A 164 -10.31 22.70 6.73
CA ARG A 164 -9.87 22.58 8.13
C ARG A 164 -9.65 21.13 8.51
N MET A 165 -8.39 20.75 8.66
CA MET A 165 -8.03 19.45 9.20
C MET A 165 -8.14 19.44 10.73
N ARG A 166 -8.31 18.25 11.31
CA ARG A 166 -8.42 18.04 12.76
C ARG A 166 -7.31 17.10 13.23
N SER A 167 -7.04 17.12 14.53
CA SER A 167 -6.23 16.07 15.16
C SER A 167 -6.88 14.70 14.94
N GLY A 168 -6.05 13.69 14.67
CA GLY A 168 -6.45 12.33 14.28
C GLY A 168 -6.76 12.15 12.79
N ALA A 169 -6.83 13.22 12.00
CA ALA A 169 -7.02 13.10 10.55
C ALA A 169 -5.72 12.66 9.86
N LYS A 170 -5.85 11.95 8.73
CA LYS A 170 -4.71 11.45 7.95
C LYS A 170 -4.52 12.30 6.71
N ALA A 171 -3.27 12.62 6.39
CA ALA A 171 -2.89 13.32 5.17
C ALA A 171 -1.72 12.63 4.48
N MET A 172 -1.66 12.78 3.16
CA MET A 172 -0.46 12.49 2.37
C MET A 172 0.43 13.72 2.40
N VAL A 173 1.56 13.60 3.09
CA VAL A 173 2.54 14.66 3.24
C VAL A 173 3.73 14.38 2.33
N GLU A 174 4.07 15.37 1.52
CA GLU A 174 5.29 15.38 0.74
C GLU A 174 6.45 15.84 1.63
N LEU A 175 7.37 14.91 1.90
CA LEU A 175 8.54 15.19 2.72
C LEU A 175 9.58 15.94 1.88
N SER A 176 9.92 17.15 2.33
CA SER A 176 11.06 17.87 1.75
C SER A 176 12.38 17.27 2.27
N ARG A 177 13.38 17.19 1.37
CA ARG A 177 14.72 16.69 1.69
C ARG A 177 15.69 17.80 2.09
N SER A 178 15.36 19.07 1.84
CA SER A 178 16.27 20.23 1.91
C SER A 178 16.03 21.13 3.14
N ASN A 179 15.76 20.55 4.32
CA ASN A 179 15.50 21.29 5.57
C ASN A 179 14.32 22.31 5.47
N GLU A 180 13.50 22.14 4.44
CA GLU A 180 12.30 22.92 4.18
C GLU A 180 11.09 22.34 4.93
N LEU A 181 10.02 23.12 4.97
CA LEU A 181 8.76 22.68 5.53
C LEU A 181 8.09 21.70 4.57
N SER A 182 7.72 20.52 5.08
CA SER A 182 6.98 19.52 4.30
C SER A 182 5.55 20.01 4.01
N VAL A 183 4.92 19.56 2.93
CA VAL A 183 3.58 20.04 2.53
C VAL A 183 2.60 18.88 2.39
N ALA A 184 1.42 19.02 2.96
CA ALA A 184 0.32 18.10 2.72
C ALA A 184 -0.29 18.35 1.33
N ARG A 185 -0.34 17.31 0.51
CA ARG A 185 -0.89 17.37 -0.86
C ARG A 185 -2.29 16.78 -0.97
N TYR A 186 -2.62 15.81 -0.12
CA TYR A 186 -3.92 15.14 -0.13
C TYR A 186 -4.45 14.87 1.28
N SER A 187 -5.74 15.04 1.48
CA SER A 187 -6.46 14.57 2.67
C SER A 187 -6.90 13.11 2.46
N LEU A 188 -6.65 12.25 3.43
CA LEU A 188 -7.18 10.89 3.48
C LEU A 188 -8.40 10.90 4.41
N ASN A 189 -9.59 11.04 3.83
CA ASN A 189 -10.87 10.98 4.54
C ASN A 189 -11.36 9.55 4.68
#